data_AF-W4H0N1-F1
#
_entry.id   AF-W4H0N1-F1
#
_cell.length_a   1.000
_cell.length_b   1.000
_cell.length_c   1.000
_cell.angle_alpha   90.00
_cell.angle_beta   90.00
_cell.angle_gamma   90.00
#
_symmetry.space_group_name_H-M   'P 1'
#
loop_
_entity.id
_entity.type
_entity.pdbx_description
1 polymer ?
#
loop_
_entity_poly.entity_id
_entity_poly.type
_entity_poly.pdbx_seq_one_letter_code
_entity_poly.pdbx_strand_id
1 'polypeptide(L)'
;MELTIVQDERRLEAEHEKVLQQQTSRPVTTRVRDALRRFTQRNIVGKLREETTTVFNQEEYASEKEKYLKLFEHLKGQEASLKQLGLCVSRLGDALFDVGECNARIKMDHSDTRFRDVMRQMQGKTTTYGPTMEQHVLPQLRQHVQSMEALMVQMHQRDNLELDFHTAVHKHEKAKRKGKMHVIKETGQQMHDAQHALVVVTRVLLGEFKRVQSIKGSLTEETLLLTCTSMGQLMNQMTSIASAGTST
;
A
#
# COMPACT_ATOMS: atom_id res chain seq x y z
N MET A 1 5.67 -21.03 26.49
CA MET A 1 6.49 -20.09 25.69
C MET A 1 5.61 -19.33 24.69
N GLU A 2 4.72 -20.00 23.95
CA GLU A 2 3.73 -19.32 23.08
C GLU A 2 2.71 -18.46 23.85
N LEU A 3 2.18 -18.92 24.99
CA LEU A 3 1.24 -18.15 25.82
C LEU A 3 1.81 -16.84 26.37
N THR A 4 3.11 -16.81 26.70
CA THR A 4 3.79 -15.61 27.19
C THR A 4 4.03 -14.59 26.07
N ILE A 5 4.37 -15.07 24.86
CA ILE A 5 4.54 -14.23 23.67
C ILE A 5 3.19 -13.56 23.29
N VAL A 6 2.10 -14.33 23.30
CA VAL A 6 0.75 -13.82 22.97
C VAL A 6 0.25 -12.80 24.02
N GLN A 7 0.61 -12.97 25.30
CA GLN A 7 0.27 -11.99 26.35
C GLN A 7 1.06 -10.69 26.20
N ASP A 8 2.34 -10.77 25.82
CA ASP A 8 3.17 -9.58 25.56
C ASP A 8 2.72 -8.82 24.31
N GLU A 9 2.28 -9.52 23.26
CA GLU A 9 1.73 -8.89 22.04
C GLU A 9 0.42 -8.13 22.33
N ARG A 10 -0.54 -8.75 23.02
CA ARG A 10 -1.80 -8.08 23.40
C ARG A 10 -1.58 -6.88 24.31
N ARG A 11 -0.59 -6.97 25.21
CA ARG A 11 -0.21 -5.85 26.08
C ARG A 11 0.39 -4.71 25.25
N LEU A 12 1.27 -5.02 24.30
CA LEU A 12 1.88 -4.04 23.41
C LEU A 12 0.82 -3.34 22.53
N GLU A 13 -0.18 -4.08 22.03
CA GLU A 13 -1.31 -3.53 21.26
C GLU A 13 -2.15 -2.57 22.10
N ALA A 14 -2.50 -2.94 23.33
CA ALA A 14 -3.24 -2.07 24.24
C ALA A 14 -2.45 -0.82 24.64
N GLU A 15 -1.14 -0.94 24.81
CA GLU A 15 -0.24 0.20 25.04
C GLU A 15 -0.13 1.09 23.78
N HIS A 16 -0.09 0.49 22.59
CA HIS A 16 -0.09 1.21 21.32
C HIS A 16 -1.36 2.01 21.12
N GLU A 17 -2.52 1.42 21.38
CA GLU A 17 -3.80 2.11 21.28
C GLU A 17 -3.86 3.32 22.24
N LYS A 18 -3.38 3.16 23.48
CA LYS A 18 -3.28 4.27 24.43
C LYS A 18 -2.37 5.40 23.91
N VAL A 19 -1.21 5.07 23.33
CA VAL A 19 -0.30 6.06 22.73
C VAL A 19 -0.99 6.80 21.58
N LEU A 20 -1.71 6.09 20.71
CA LEU A 20 -2.45 6.68 19.59
C LEU A 20 -3.61 7.58 20.07
N GLN A 21 -4.37 7.13 21.06
CA GLN A 21 -5.46 7.91 21.65
C GLN A 21 -4.93 9.18 22.30
N GLN A 22 -3.81 9.13 23.03
CA GLN A 22 -3.19 10.33 23.62
C GLN A 22 -2.67 11.34 22.59
N GLN A 23 -2.38 10.92 21.36
CA GLN A 23 -1.95 11.80 20.28
C GLN A 23 -3.14 12.42 19.54
N THR A 24 -4.20 11.63 19.32
CA THR A 24 -5.41 12.02 18.58
C THR A 24 -6.40 12.84 19.41
N SER A 25 -6.49 12.59 20.72
CA SER A 25 -7.38 13.29 21.66
C SER A 25 -6.92 14.71 22.03
N ARG A 26 -5.72 15.13 21.61
CA ARG A 26 -5.22 16.47 21.90
C ARG A 26 -6.12 17.54 21.26
N PRO A 27 -6.34 18.69 21.92
CA PRO A 27 -7.06 19.81 21.31
C PRO A 27 -6.46 20.20 19.96
N VAL A 28 -7.31 20.57 18.99
CA VAL A 28 -6.87 20.93 17.62
C VAL A 28 -5.86 22.07 17.64
N THR A 29 -6.05 23.05 18.51
CA THR A 29 -5.11 24.18 18.73
C THR A 29 -3.72 23.71 19.15
N THR A 30 -3.64 22.69 20.00
CA THR A 30 -2.38 22.06 20.42
C THR A 30 -1.74 21.28 19.27
N ARG A 31 -2.53 20.54 18.48
CA ARG A 31 -2.04 19.79 17.31
C ARG A 31 -1.46 20.71 16.24
N VAL A 32 -2.12 21.83 15.94
CA VAL A 32 -1.62 22.83 14.98
C VAL A 32 -0.32 23.47 15.48
N ARG A 33 -0.24 23.82 16.77
CA ARG A 33 0.99 24.35 17.38
C ARG A 33 2.13 23.34 17.33
N ASP A 34 1.87 22.07 17.64
CA ASP A 34 2.86 20.99 17.56
C ASP A 34 3.32 20.76 16.11
N ALA A 35 2.41 20.79 15.14
CA ALA A 35 2.76 20.69 13.72
C ALA A 35 3.66 21.85 13.26
N LEU A 36 3.34 23.09 13.64
CA LEU A 36 4.15 24.27 13.34
C LEU A 36 5.54 24.19 14.01
N ARG A 37 5.59 23.70 15.26
CA ARG A 37 6.84 23.43 15.98
C ARG A 37 7.69 22.39 15.22
N ARG A 38 7.10 21.25 14.85
CA ARG A 38 7.78 20.16 14.13
C ARG A 38 8.29 20.62 12.76
N PHE A 39 7.52 21.42 12.04
CA PHE A 39 7.95 22.06 10.79
C PHE A 39 9.17 22.96 11.00
N THR A 40 9.09 23.85 11.99
CA THR A 40 10.18 24.76 12.35
C THR A 40 11.43 24.00 12.76
N GLN A 41 11.29 22.90 13.51
CA GLN A 41 12.39 22.05 13.93
C GLN A 41 13.03 21.25 12.80
N ARG A 42 12.24 20.72 11.85
CA ARG A 42 12.81 20.09 10.65
C ARG A 42 13.72 21.05 9.88
N ASN A 43 13.31 22.31 9.77
CA ASN A 43 14.03 23.31 8.98
C ASN A 43 15.18 24.00 9.73
N ILE A 44 15.04 24.25 11.05
CA ILE A 44 16.03 24.97 11.86
C ILE A 44 16.97 24.02 12.60
N VAL A 45 16.46 22.89 13.08
CA VAL A 45 17.18 21.92 13.94
C VAL A 45 17.62 20.67 13.15
N GLY A 46 17.21 20.52 11.89
CA GLY A 46 17.71 19.47 10.99
C GLY A 46 19.25 19.43 10.89
N LYS A 47 19.92 20.57 11.11
CA LYS A 47 21.39 20.69 11.14
C LYS A 47 22.05 20.30 12.48
N LEU A 48 21.28 20.05 13.55
CA LEU A 48 21.76 19.64 14.88
C LEU A 48 21.51 18.14 15.16
N ARG A 49 20.97 17.41 14.17
CA ARG A 49 20.41 16.05 14.34
C ARG A 49 21.45 14.94 14.44
N GLU A 50 22.69 15.15 14.02
CA GLU A 50 23.56 14.01 13.66
C GLU A 50 24.34 13.35 14.81
N GLU A 51 24.55 13.98 15.97
CA GLU A 51 25.71 13.56 16.77
C GLU A 51 25.51 12.82 18.10
N THR A 52 24.31 12.67 18.69
CA THR A 52 24.30 12.21 20.12
C THR A 52 23.18 11.30 20.62
N THR A 53 22.16 10.93 19.84
CA THR A 53 21.07 10.10 20.43
C THR A 53 20.63 8.95 19.52
N THR A 54 20.81 7.73 20.02
CA THR A 54 20.35 6.50 19.38
C THR A 54 18.82 6.39 19.46
N VAL A 55 18.18 6.31 18.30
CA VAL A 55 16.75 6.00 18.19
C VAL A 55 16.58 4.48 18.24
N PHE A 56 15.59 4.01 18.99
CA PHE A 56 15.33 2.58 19.17
C PHE A 56 15.14 1.86 17.82
N ASN A 57 15.92 0.80 17.58
CA ASN A 57 15.90 -0.06 16.40
C ASN A 57 15.78 0.68 15.06
N GLN A 58 16.45 1.83 14.92
CA GLN A 58 16.34 2.67 13.72
C GLN A 58 16.76 1.95 12.43
N GLU A 59 17.86 1.19 12.47
CA GLU A 59 18.38 0.46 11.31
C GLU A 59 17.43 -0.65 10.85
N GLU A 60 16.93 -1.45 11.80
CA GLU A 60 15.95 -2.51 11.53
C GLU A 60 14.65 -1.90 10.97
N TYR A 61 14.14 -0.83 11.60
CA TYR A 61 12.96 -0.11 11.12
C TYR A 61 13.16 0.43 9.71
N ALA A 62 14.29 1.06 9.42
CA ALA A 62 14.58 1.61 8.10
C ALA A 62 14.63 0.50 7.04
N SER A 63 15.30 -0.62 7.33
CA SER A 63 15.41 -1.76 6.42
C SER A 63 14.04 -2.40 6.15
N GLU A 64 13.25 -2.68 7.19
CA GLU A 64 11.93 -3.31 7.03
C GLU A 64 10.92 -2.37 6.37
N LYS A 65 10.96 -1.06 6.69
CA LYS A 65 10.15 -0.04 6.01
C LYS A 65 10.48 0.01 4.51
N GLU A 66 11.74 -0.07 4.12
CA GLU A 66 12.14 -0.08 2.71
C GLU A 66 11.57 -1.31 1.98
N LYS A 67 11.71 -2.51 2.57
CA LYS A 67 11.15 -3.75 2.00
C LYS A 67 9.63 -3.65 1.86
N TYR A 68 8.97 -3.09 2.86
CA TYR A 68 7.53 -2.87 2.87
C TYR A 68 7.09 -1.93 1.74
N LEU A 69 7.76 -0.78 1.59
CA LEU A 69 7.44 0.20 0.53
C LEU A 69 7.71 -0.37 -0.87
N LYS A 70 8.77 -1.16 -1.05
CA LYS A 70 9.03 -1.85 -2.32
C LYS A 70 7.90 -2.83 -2.68
N LEU A 71 7.41 -3.60 -1.70
CA LEU A 71 6.29 -4.51 -1.91
C LEU A 71 5.00 -3.74 -2.23
N PHE A 72 4.75 -2.63 -1.53
CA PHE A 72 3.61 -1.77 -1.80
C PHE A 72 3.59 -1.23 -3.24
N GLU A 73 4.71 -0.67 -3.70
CA GLU A 73 4.86 -0.17 -5.06
C GLU A 73 4.72 -1.31 -6.08
N HIS A 74 5.23 -2.50 -5.77
CA HIS A 74 5.05 -3.67 -6.62
C HIS A 74 3.57 -4.04 -6.80
N LEU A 75 2.77 -4.08 -5.72
CA LEU A 75 1.34 -4.36 -5.80
C LEU A 75 0.58 -3.29 -6.61
N LYS A 76 0.91 -2.02 -6.43
CA LYS A 76 0.34 -0.93 -7.26
C LYS A 76 0.71 -1.06 -8.74
N GLY A 77 1.97 -1.42 -9.03
CA GLY A 77 2.43 -1.70 -10.39
C GLY A 77 1.70 -2.89 -11.02
N GLN A 78 1.43 -3.93 -10.24
CA GLN A 78 0.63 -5.07 -10.68
C GLN A 78 -0.82 -4.67 -10.99
N GLU A 79 -1.46 -3.87 -10.14
CA GLU A 79 -2.81 -3.37 -10.40
C GLU A 79 -2.87 -2.59 -11.72
N ALA A 80 -1.92 -1.69 -11.94
CA ALA A 80 -1.81 -0.91 -13.17
C ALA A 80 -1.60 -1.80 -14.41
N SER A 81 -0.76 -2.83 -14.29
CA SER A 81 -0.49 -3.78 -15.37
C SER A 81 -1.72 -4.60 -15.74
N LEU A 82 -2.49 -5.05 -14.74
CA LEU A 82 -3.73 -5.81 -14.96
C LEU A 82 -4.84 -4.94 -15.57
N LYS A 83 -4.95 -3.67 -15.16
CA LYS A 83 -5.82 -2.70 -15.83
C LYS A 83 -5.44 -2.51 -17.30
N GLN A 84 -4.14 -2.34 -17.54
CA GLN A 84 -3.62 -2.17 -18.90
C GLN A 84 -3.88 -3.40 -19.76
N LEU A 85 -3.78 -4.61 -19.19
CA LEU A 85 -4.17 -5.85 -19.87
C LEU A 85 -5.64 -5.81 -20.31
N GLY A 86 -6.55 -5.42 -19.42
CA GLY A 86 -7.98 -5.26 -19.76
C GLY A 86 -8.22 -4.29 -20.92
N LEU A 87 -7.50 -3.17 -20.95
CA LEU A 87 -7.54 -2.19 -22.05
C LEU A 87 -6.96 -2.76 -23.35
N CYS A 88 -5.83 -3.45 -23.29
CA CYS A 88 -5.20 -4.08 -24.46
C CYS A 88 -6.12 -5.13 -25.10
N VAL A 89 -6.78 -5.96 -24.30
CA VAL A 89 -7.74 -6.96 -24.79
C VAL A 89 -8.96 -6.28 -25.42
N SER A 90 -9.46 -5.18 -24.86
CA SER A 90 -10.56 -4.43 -25.47
C SER A 90 -10.17 -3.87 -26.84
N ARG A 91 -8.96 -3.30 -26.97
CA ARG A 91 -8.41 -2.82 -28.25
C ARG A 91 -8.24 -3.93 -29.28
N LEU A 92 -7.86 -5.14 -28.84
CA LEU A 92 -7.84 -6.32 -29.71
C LEU A 92 -9.24 -6.60 -30.28
N GLY A 93 -10.29 -6.44 -29.47
CA GLY A 93 -11.68 -6.52 -29.92
C GLY A 93 -12.03 -5.54 -31.03
N ASP A 94 -11.68 -4.27 -30.85
CA ASP A 94 -11.93 -3.24 -31.85
C ASP A 94 -11.20 -3.55 -33.18
N ALA A 95 -9.95 -4.01 -33.09
CA ALA A 95 -9.19 -4.43 -34.28
C ALA A 95 -9.83 -5.63 -35.00
N LEU A 96 -10.36 -6.61 -34.26
CA LEU A 96 -11.08 -7.75 -34.86
C LEU A 96 -12.34 -7.26 -35.60
N PHE A 97 -13.08 -6.33 -35.02
CA PHE A 97 -14.24 -5.72 -35.66
C PHE A 97 -13.87 -5.02 -36.97
N ASP A 98 -12.82 -4.19 -36.97
CA ASP A 98 -12.35 -3.49 -38.17
C ASP A 98 -11.93 -4.44 -39.28
N VAL A 99 -11.28 -5.56 -38.93
CA VAL A 99 -10.93 -6.64 -39.89
C VAL A 99 -12.19 -7.25 -40.51
N GLY A 100 -13.22 -7.52 -39.69
CA GLY A 100 -14.52 -8.01 -40.17
C GLY A 100 -15.19 -7.04 -41.16
N GLU A 101 -15.19 -5.74 -40.85
CA GLU A 101 -15.74 -4.69 -41.70
C GLU A 101 -14.95 -4.53 -43.01
N CYS A 102 -13.62 -4.57 -42.95
CA CYS A 102 -12.78 -4.51 -44.15
C CYS A 102 -13.05 -5.69 -45.08
N ASN A 103 -13.13 -6.92 -44.53
CA ASN A 103 -13.45 -8.11 -45.32
C ASN A 103 -14.83 -7.99 -45.99
N ALA A 104 -15.85 -7.47 -45.28
CA ALA A 104 -17.18 -7.27 -45.85
C ALA A 104 -17.18 -6.27 -47.02
N ARG A 105 -16.42 -5.17 -46.89
CA ARG A 105 -16.28 -4.16 -47.97
C ARG A 105 -15.57 -4.73 -49.20
N ILE A 106 -14.54 -5.55 -49.01
CA ILE A 106 -13.80 -6.19 -50.12
C ILE A 106 -14.71 -7.11 -50.93
N LYS A 107 -15.59 -7.87 -50.27
CA LYS A 107 -16.48 -8.82 -50.97
C LYS A 107 -17.51 -8.15 -51.88
N MET A 108 -17.77 -6.84 -51.74
CA MET A 108 -18.68 -6.00 -52.53
C MET A 108 -20.16 -6.43 -52.55
N ASP A 109 -20.48 -7.72 -52.63
CA ASP A 109 -21.83 -8.29 -52.70
C ASP A 109 -22.51 -8.49 -51.34
N HIS A 110 -21.76 -8.36 -50.23
CA HIS A 110 -22.24 -8.55 -48.85
C HIS A 110 -22.96 -9.89 -48.61
N SER A 111 -22.81 -10.86 -49.51
CA SER A 111 -23.59 -12.10 -49.50
C SER A 111 -23.08 -13.08 -48.44
N ASP A 112 -21.79 -13.02 -48.11
CA ASP A 112 -21.15 -13.81 -47.06
C ASP A 112 -20.75 -12.93 -45.86
N THR A 113 -21.68 -12.83 -44.89
CA THR A 113 -21.51 -12.08 -43.64
C THR A 113 -20.83 -12.90 -42.54
N ARG A 114 -20.60 -14.20 -42.75
CA ARG A 114 -20.20 -15.15 -41.71
C ARG A 114 -18.93 -14.72 -40.99
N PHE A 115 -17.91 -14.33 -41.74
CA PHE A 115 -16.64 -13.86 -41.17
C PHE A 115 -16.81 -12.56 -40.36
N ARG A 116 -17.59 -11.60 -40.85
CA ARG A 116 -17.88 -10.35 -40.14
C ARG A 116 -18.63 -10.63 -38.84
N ASP A 117 -19.60 -11.52 -38.88
CA ASP A 117 -20.42 -11.87 -37.71
C ASP A 117 -19.59 -12.64 -36.66
N VAL A 118 -18.67 -13.51 -37.08
CA VAL A 118 -17.65 -14.15 -36.22
C VAL A 118 -16.77 -13.10 -35.53
N MET A 119 -16.22 -12.15 -36.30
CA MET A 119 -15.38 -11.08 -35.74
C MET A 119 -16.13 -10.18 -34.75
N ARG A 120 -17.38 -9.82 -35.05
CA ARG A 120 -18.25 -9.07 -34.13
C ARG A 120 -18.56 -9.85 -32.85
N GLN A 121 -18.78 -11.15 -32.93
CA GLN A 121 -18.97 -11.99 -31.73
C GLN A 121 -17.69 -12.03 -30.88
N MET A 122 -16.51 -12.15 -31.50
CA MET A 122 -15.23 -12.10 -30.78
C MET A 122 -15.01 -10.73 -30.11
N GLN A 123 -15.28 -9.62 -30.81
CA GLN A 123 -15.26 -8.27 -30.23
C GLN A 123 -16.17 -8.18 -29.00
N GLY A 124 -17.39 -8.72 -29.08
CA GLY A 124 -18.32 -8.75 -27.96
C GLY A 124 -17.74 -9.45 -26.72
N LYS A 125 -16.92 -10.49 -26.90
CA LYS A 125 -16.25 -11.16 -25.76
C LYS A 125 -15.07 -10.36 -25.22
N THR A 126 -14.19 -9.88 -26.09
CA THR A 126 -12.97 -9.16 -25.67
C THR A 126 -13.28 -7.82 -25.00
N THR A 127 -14.30 -7.10 -25.45
CA THR A 127 -14.75 -5.83 -24.82
C THR A 127 -15.31 -6.03 -23.41
N THR A 128 -15.84 -7.21 -23.09
CA THR A 128 -16.32 -7.55 -21.72
C THR A 128 -15.20 -7.97 -20.76
N TYR A 129 -14.00 -8.22 -21.26
CA TYR A 129 -12.88 -8.68 -20.44
C TYR A 129 -12.40 -7.61 -19.45
N GLY A 130 -12.26 -6.35 -19.89
CA GLY A 130 -11.90 -5.23 -19.02
C GLY A 130 -12.85 -5.05 -17.83
N PRO A 131 -14.18 -4.96 -18.05
CA PRO A 131 -15.17 -4.96 -16.97
C PRO A 131 -15.07 -6.19 -16.04
N THR A 132 -14.82 -7.38 -16.59
CA THR A 132 -14.64 -8.59 -15.78
C THR A 132 -13.44 -8.48 -14.85
N MET A 133 -12.31 -7.97 -15.34
CA MET A 133 -11.12 -7.71 -14.53
C MET A 133 -11.40 -6.73 -13.39
N GLU A 134 -12.10 -5.63 -13.67
CA GLU A 134 -12.47 -4.61 -12.69
C GLU A 134 -13.41 -5.12 -11.60
N GLN A 135 -14.35 -6.00 -11.96
CA GLN A 135 -15.37 -6.51 -11.03
C GLN A 135 -14.92 -7.71 -10.21
N HIS A 136 -14.08 -8.59 -10.77
CA HIS A 136 -13.81 -9.90 -10.16
C HIS A 136 -12.34 -10.13 -9.81
N VAL A 137 -11.40 -9.48 -10.49
CA VAL A 137 -9.96 -9.74 -10.32
C VAL A 137 -9.29 -8.67 -9.47
N LEU A 138 -9.47 -7.40 -9.83
CA LEU A 138 -8.82 -6.27 -9.17
C LEU A 138 -9.27 -5.98 -7.72
N PRO A 139 -10.52 -6.28 -7.28
CA PRO A 139 -10.94 -5.93 -5.92
C PRO A 139 -10.07 -6.54 -4.82
N GLN A 140 -9.59 -7.78 -4.98
CA GLN A 140 -8.74 -8.44 -3.99
C GLN A 140 -7.39 -7.75 -3.83
N LEU A 141 -6.73 -7.47 -4.95
CA LEU A 141 -5.46 -6.73 -4.95
C LEU A 141 -5.63 -5.33 -4.34
N ARG A 142 -6.74 -4.64 -4.64
CA ARG A 142 -7.06 -3.33 -4.05
C ARG A 142 -7.25 -3.39 -2.54
N GLN A 143 -7.88 -4.45 -2.03
CA GLN A 143 -8.05 -4.65 -0.59
C GLN A 143 -6.68 -4.79 0.10
N HIS A 144 -5.74 -5.52 -0.49
CA HIS A 144 -4.37 -5.61 0.02
C HIS A 144 -3.65 -4.26 -0.01
N VAL A 145 -3.74 -3.52 -1.12
CA VAL A 145 -3.16 -2.18 -1.25
C VAL A 145 -3.74 -1.23 -0.19
N GLN A 146 -5.06 -1.20 0.01
CA GLN A 146 -5.71 -0.36 1.03
C GLN A 146 -5.26 -0.71 2.45
N SER A 147 -5.15 -2.00 2.75
CA SER A 147 -4.66 -2.48 4.06
C SER A 147 -3.23 -2.02 4.29
N MET A 148 -2.41 -1.99 3.24
CA MET A 148 -1.05 -1.47 3.33
C MET A 148 -0.99 0.06 3.47
N GLU A 149 -1.86 0.81 2.79
CA GLU A 149 -1.94 2.27 2.94
C GLU A 149 -2.27 2.68 4.38
N ALA A 150 -3.11 1.91 5.09
CA ALA A 150 -3.44 2.18 6.49
C ALA A 150 -2.19 2.18 7.41
N LEU A 151 -1.19 1.33 7.13
CA LEU A 151 0.06 1.30 7.89
C LEU A 151 0.95 2.51 7.58
N MET A 152 0.84 3.13 6.40
CA MET A 152 1.60 4.36 6.08
C MET A 152 1.23 5.53 7.00
N VAL A 153 -0.04 5.61 7.42
CA VAL A 153 -0.49 6.60 8.42
C VAL A 153 0.24 6.39 9.75
N GLN A 154 0.39 5.14 10.17
CA GLN A 154 1.13 4.80 11.40
C GLN A 154 2.63 5.10 11.27
N MET A 155 3.24 4.87 10.11
CA MET A 155 4.63 5.30 9.84
C MET A 155 4.80 6.80 9.98
N HIS A 156 3.87 7.59 9.43
CA HIS A 156 3.91 9.04 9.56
C HIS A 156 3.78 9.49 11.03
N GLN A 157 2.92 8.81 11.79
CA GLN A 157 2.78 9.06 13.22
C GLN A 157 4.08 8.73 13.97
N ARG A 158 4.76 7.64 13.62
CA ARG A 158 6.06 7.28 14.17
C ARG A 158 7.11 8.36 13.87
N ASP A 159 7.17 8.87 12.65
CA ASP A 159 8.11 9.94 12.26
C ASP A 159 7.87 11.23 13.07
N ASN A 160 6.62 11.52 13.44
CA ASN A 160 6.26 12.62 14.33
C ASN A 160 6.70 12.38 15.78
N LEU A 161 6.58 11.15 16.29
CA LEU A 161 7.05 10.78 17.62
C LEU A 161 8.58 10.85 17.73
N GLU A 162 9.30 10.49 16.66
CA GLU A 162 10.75 10.64 16.59
C GLU A 162 11.16 12.12 16.73
N LEU A 163 10.47 13.03 16.03
CA LEU A 163 10.70 14.48 16.18
C LEU A 163 10.43 14.97 17.60
N ASP A 164 9.36 14.48 18.23
CA ASP A 164 9.02 14.83 19.61
C ASP A 164 10.08 14.31 20.60
N PHE A 165 10.59 13.09 20.39
CA PHE A 165 11.68 12.53 21.18
C PHE A 165 12.95 13.38 21.09
N HIS A 166 13.42 13.69 19.87
CA HIS A 166 14.59 14.58 19.70
C HIS A 166 14.38 15.97 20.32
N THR A 167 13.15 16.49 20.27
CA THR A 167 12.80 17.75 20.93
C THR A 167 12.95 17.66 22.45
N ALA A 168 12.45 16.58 23.04
CA ALA A 168 12.53 16.36 24.47
C ALA A 168 13.99 16.18 24.92
N VAL A 169 14.80 15.44 24.16
CA VAL A 169 16.25 15.32 24.38
C VAL A 169 16.93 16.69 24.37
N HIS A 170 16.69 17.51 23.34
CA HIS A 170 17.29 18.84 23.26
C HIS A 170 16.89 19.76 24.42
N LYS A 171 15.61 19.73 24.83
CA LYS A 171 15.13 20.49 25.99
C LYS A 171 15.80 20.03 27.28
N HIS A 172 15.97 18.72 27.45
CA HIS A 172 16.60 18.12 28.61
C HIS A 172 18.09 18.50 28.71
N GLU A 173 18.83 18.40 27.60
CA GLU A 173 20.23 18.81 27.54
C GLU A 173 20.41 20.31 27.80
N LYS A 174 19.51 21.15 27.26
CA LYS A 174 19.49 22.58 27.57
C LYS A 174 19.19 22.86 29.06
N ALA A 175 18.33 22.07 29.68
CA ALA A 175 18.02 22.20 31.10
C ALA A 175 19.22 21.79 31.98
N LYS A 176 19.93 20.70 31.62
CA LYS A 176 21.17 20.27 32.28
C LYS A 176 22.22 21.38 32.26
N ARG A 177 22.48 21.97 31.09
CA ARG A 177 23.44 23.08 30.94
C ARG A 177 23.11 24.30 31.79
N LYS A 178 21.82 24.54 32.06
CA LYS A 178 21.34 25.66 32.89
C LYS A 178 21.29 25.36 34.39
N GLY A 179 21.53 24.12 34.81
CA GLY A 179 21.63 23.72 36.22
C GLY A 179 20.32 23.78 37.04
N LYS A 180 19.15 23.94 36.40
CA LYS A 180 17.86 24.06 37.13
C LYS A 180 17.29 22.67 37.43
N MET A 181 17.51 22.16 38.65
CA MET A 181 17.10 20.80 39.05
C MET A 181 15.63 20.44 38.78
N HIS A 182 14.69 21.34 39.07
CA HIS A 182 13.26 21.09 38.82
C HIS A 182 12.98 20.92 37.31
N VAL A 183 13.55 21.78 36.45
CA VAL A 183 13.40 21.71 35.00
C VAL A 183 14.07 20.45 34.44
N ILE A 184 15.19 20.02 35.02
CA ILE A 184 15.89 18.80 34.61
C ILE A 184 15.02 17.56 34.88
N LYS A 185 14.38 17.49 36.05
CA LYS A 185 13.44 16.39 36.37
C LYS A 185 12.24 16.39 35.42
N GLU A 186 11.60 17.53 35.20
CA GLU A 186 10.43 17.66 34.33
C GLU A 186 10.76 17.28 32.87
N THR A 187 11.83 17.85 32.31
CA THR A 187 12.26 17.53 30.94
C THR A 187 12.78 16.10 30.78
N GLY A 188 13.33 15.51 31.85
CA GLY A 188 13.71 14.10 31.88
C GLY A 188 12.51 13.17 31.77
N GLN A 189 11.43 13.46 32.50
CA GLN A 189 10.17 12.70 32.38
C GLN A 189 9.58 12.83 30.97
N GLN A 190 9.51 14.05 30.42
CA GLN A 190 9.01 14.28 29.05
C GLN A 190 9.83 13.52 28.00
N MET A 191 11.14 13.42 28.19
CA MET A 191 12.02 12.63 27.32
C MET A 191 11.74 11.14 27.43
N HIS A 192 11.56 10.62 28.65
CA HIS A 192 11.22 9.23 28.88
C HIS A 192 9.87 8.85 28.26
N ASP A 193 8.85 9.68 28.44
CA ASP A 193 7.50 9.46 27.89
C ASP A 193 7.53 9.48 26.35
N ALA A 194 8.27 10.42 25.75
CA ALA A 194 8.43 10.50 24.29
C ALA A 194 9.21 9.29 23.74
N GLN A 195 10.24 8.83 24.45
CA GLN A 195 10.99 7.63 24.10
C GLN A 195 10.09 6.39 24.16
N HIS A 196 9.33 6.22 25.24
CA HIS A 196 8.41 5.11 25.41
C HIS A 196 7.38 5.05 24.28
N ALA A 197 6.73 6.17 23.96
CA ALA A 197 5.77 6.25 22.86
C ALA A 197 6.40 5.86 21.51
N LEU A 198 7.63 6.33 21.23
CA LEU A 198 8.36 5.98 20.01
C LEU A 198 8.70 4.49 19.94
N VAL A 199 9.14 3.89 21.06
CA VAL A 199 9.48 2.46 21.14
C VAL A 199 8.26 1.59 20.88
N VAL A 200 7.13 1.87 21.55
CA VAL A 200 5.89 1.09 21.40
C VAL A 200 5.43 1.07 19.94
N VAL A 201 5.30 2.25 19.32
CA VAL A 201 4.88 2.37 17.91
C VAL A 201 5.87 1.69 16.96
N THR A 202 7.18 1.84 17.20
CA THR A 202 8.21 1.22 16.35
C THR A 202 8.15 -0.31 16.43
N ARG A 203 7.92 -0.88 17.61
CA ARG A 203 7.78 -2.34 17.77
C ARG A 203 6.55 -2.89 17.04
N VAL A 204 5.41 -2.22 17.17
CA VAL A 204 4.18 -2.61 16.46
C VAL A 204 4.40 -2.57 14.95
N LEU A 205 4.94 -1.46 14.43
CA LEU A 205 5.23 -1.33 12.99
C LEU A 205 6.19 -2.42 12.49
N LEU A 206 7.24 -2.74 13.23
CA LEU A 206 8.16 -3.83 12.88
C LEU A 206 7.45 -5.19 12.83
N GLY A 207 6.55 -5.46 13.77
CA GLY A 207 5.72 -6.67 13.77
C GLY A 207 4.82 -6.74 12.54
N GLU A 208 4.14 -5.63 12.21
CA GLU A 208 3.29 -5.51 11.02
C GLU A 208 4.09 -5.68 9.71
N PHE A 209 5.27 -5.08 9.60
CA PHE A 209 6.12 -5.24 8.42
C PHE A 209 6.53 -6.70 8.22
N LYS A 210 6.98 -7.37 9.29
CA LYS A 210 7.35 -8.79 9.23
C LYS A 210 6.17 -9.69 8.89
N ARG A 211 4.98 -9.39 9.42
CA ARG A 211 3.74 -10.11 9.08
C ARG A 211 3.38 -9.95 7.60
N VAL A 212 3.47 -8.73 7.06
CA VAL A 212 3.21 -8.51 5.62
C VAL A 212 4.26 -9.19 4.75
N GLN A 213 5.53 -9.20 5.17
CA GLN A 213 6.59 -9.91 4.45
C GLN A 213 6.43 -11.44 4.47
N SER A 214 5.88 -12.03 5.54
CA SER A 214 5.67 -13.48 5.61
C SER A 214 4.57 -13.95 4.65
N ILE A 215 3.57 -13.11 4.39
CA ILE A 215 2.47 -13.41 3.46
C ILE A 215 2.72 -12.90 2.03
N LYS A 216 3.89 -12.30 1.74
CA LYS A 216 4.14 -11.62 0.44
C LYS A 216 3.85 -12.49 -0.79
N GLY A 217 4.06 -13.81 -0.69
CA GLY A 217 3.84 -14.75 -1.78
C GLY A 217 2.36 -14.96 -2.09
N SER A 218 1.51 -14.94 -1.06
CA SER A 218 0.07 -15.14 -1.21
C SER A 218 -0.69 -13.86 -1.53
N LEU A 219 -0.09 -12.68 -1.32
CA LEU A 219 -0.73 -11.37 -1.63
C LEU A 219 -1.13 -11.21 -3.10
N THR A 220 -0.47 -11.93 -4.01
CA THR A 220 -0.68 -11.79 -5.46
C THR A 220 -1.13 -13.09 -6.12
N GLU A 221 -0.97 -14.23 -5.45
CA GLU A 221 -1.24 -15.56 -5.98
C GLU A 221 -2.69 -15.70 -6.46
N GLU A 222 -3.65 -15.31 -5.63
CA GLU A 222 -5.07 -15.40 -5.96
C GLU A 222 -5.43 -14.50 -7.15
N THR A 223 -4.95 -13.26 -7.15
CA THR A 223 -5.20 -12.31 -8.25
C THR A 223 -4.61 -12.82 -9.57
N LEU A 224 -3.42 -13.42 -9.54
CA LEU A 224 -2.79 -14.01 -10.74
C LEU A 224 -3.58 -15.24 -11.23
N LEU A 225 -4.01 -16.11 -10.32
CA LEU A 225 -4.81 -17.28 -10.66
C LEU A 225 -6.15 -16.88 -11.31
N LEU A 226 -6.84 -15.89 -10.74
CA LEU A 226 -8.08 -15.35 -11.31
C LEU A 226 -7.84 -14.71 -12.68
N THR A 227 -6.73 -13.99 -12.85
CA THR A 227 -6.35 -13.40 -14.14
C THR A 227 -6.15 -14.49 -15.21
N CYS A 228 -5.36 -15.52 -14.90
CA CYS A 228 -5.09 -16.64 -15.80
C CYS A 228 -6.36 -17.40 -16.15
N THR A 229 -7.22 -17.66 -15.16
CA THR A 229 -8.50 -18.35 -15.36
C THR A 229 -9.42 -17.53 -16.28
N SER A 230 -9.56 -16.23 -16.01
CA SER A 230 -10.37 -15.32 -16.83
C SER A 230 -9.85 -15.23 -18.27
N MET A 231 -8.53 -15.12 -18.46
CA MET A 231 -7.93 -15.11 -19.80
C MET A 231 -8.16 -16.44 -20.53
N GLY A 232 -7.97 -17.57 -19.86
CA GLY A 232 -8.22 -18.89 -20.44
C GLY A 232 -9.68 -19.06 -20.87
N GLN A 233 -10.63 -18.58 -20.07
CA GLN A 233 -12.05 -18.57 -20.44
C GLN A 233 -12.32 -17.72 -21.68
N LEU A 234 -11.73 -16.53 -21.78
CA LEU A 234 -11.84 -15.69 -22.97
C LEU A 234 -11.26 -16.39 -24.21
N MET A 235 -10.07 -16.97 -24.11
CA MET A 235 -9.43 -17.70 -25.23
C MET A 235 -10.27 -18.89 -25.69
N ASN A 236 -10.86 -19.64 -24.76
CA ASN A 236 -11.76 -20.75 -25.08
C ASN A 236 -13.04 -20.28 -25.77
N GLN A 237 -13.62 -19.16 -25.31
CA GLN A 237 -14.79 -18.56 -25.96
C GLN A 237 -14.47 -18.10 -27.39
N MET A 238 -13.33 -17.42 -27.60
CA MET A 238 -12.90 -17.01 -28.95
C MET A 238 -12.67 -18.22 -29.85
N THR A 239 -12.00 -19.26 -29.36
CA THR A 239 -11.76 -20.50 -30.12
C THR A 239 -13.07 -21.17 -30.51
N SER A 240 -14.04 -21.28 -29.58
CA SER A 240 -15.35 -21.85 -29.86
C SER A 240 -16.11 -21.07 -30.94
N ILE A 241 -16.03 -19.73 -30.93
CA ILE A 241 -16.64 -18.87 -31.95
C ILE A 241 -15.98 -19.12 -33.31
N ALA A 242 -14.65 -19.23 -33.36
CA ALA A 242 -13.91 -19.51 -34.58
C ALA A 242 -14.28 -20.88 -35.19
N SER A 243 -14.34 -21.93 -34.37
CA SER A 243 -14.65 -23.30 -34.84
C SER A 243 -16.10 -23.48 -35.28
N ALA A 244 -17.05 -22.79 -34.66
CA ALA A 244 -18.43 -22.74 -35.16
C ALA A 244 -18.52 -22.07 -36.55
N GLY A 245 -17.60 -21.12 -36.81
CA GLY A 245 -17.44 -20.45 -38.09
C GLY A 245 -16.83 -21.30 -39.22
N THR A 246 -16.33 -22.52 -38.95
CA THR A 246 -15.72 -23.40 -39.97
C THR A 246 -16.48 -24.70 -40.24
N SER A 247 -17.53 -25.01 -39.47
CA SER A 247 -18.20 -26.33 -39.47
C SER A 247 -19.37 -26.50 -40.46
N THR A 248 -19.44 -25.68 -41.52
CA THR A 248 -20.42 -25.81 -42.63
C THR A 248 -19.82 -25.24 -43.91
#